data_AF-A0A1F8Q6C5-F1
#
_entry.id   AF-A0A1F8Q6C5-F1
#
_cell.length_a   1.000
_cell.length_b   1.000
_cell.length_c   1.000
_cell.angle_alpha   90.00
_cell.angle_beta   90.00
_cell.angle_gamma   90.00
#
_symmetry.space_group_name_H-M   'P 1'
#
loop_
_entity.id
_entity.type
_entity.pdbx_description
1 polymer ?
#
loop_
_entity_poly.entity_id
_entity_poly.type
_entity_poly.pdbx_seq_one_letter_code
_entity_poly.pdbx_strand_id
1 'polypeptide(L)'
;MAAGMLDRKPGATPLELEGALTSLFAGTLGIAGGTRVICENDHIKVEIARPRLDNGSGWSHHCLGGPLATVVASVAAEAWDQPMTISQEEQTDGKYCVELEIYR
;
A
#
# COMPACT_ATOMS: atom_id res chain seq x y z
N MET A 1 22.22 -22.54 -22.51
CA MET A 1 20.82 -22.05 -22.43
C MET A 1 20.29 -22.44 -21.06
N ALA A 2 20.18 -21.49 -20.13
CA ALA A 2 19.79 -21.74 -18.73
C ALA A 2 18.99 -20.55 -18.19
N ALA A 3 17.87 -20.23 -18.84
CA ALA A 3 17.01 -19.09 -18.50
C ALA A 3 15.57 -19.54 -18.18
N GLY A 4 15.43 -20.63 -17.42
CA GLY A 4 14.13 -21.29 -17.22
C GLY A 4 13.76 -21.64 -15.78
N MET A 5 14.44 -21.12 -14.75
CA MET A 5 14.16 -21.47 -13.35
C MET A 5 14.32 -20.29 -12.39
N LEU A 6 13.81 -19.11 -12.75
CA LEU A 6 13.44 -18.17 -11.71
C LEU A 6 12.09 -18.64 -11.19
N ASP A 7 12.14 -19.41 -10.09
CA ASP A 7 10.97 -19.69 -9.27
C ASP A 7 10.16 -18.40 -9.15
N ARG A 8 8.94 -18.41 -9.70
CA ARG A 8 7.99 -17.34 -9.42
C ARG A 8 7.82 -17.34 -7.92
N LYS A 9 8.29 -16.29 -7.26
CA LYS A 9 8.06 -16.07 -5.83
C LYS A 9 6.56 -16.32 -5.61
N PRO A 10 6.16 -17.16 -4.63
CA PRO A 10 4.74 -17.35 -4.34
C PRO A 10 4.12 -15.95 -4.23
N GLY A 11 3.04 -15.72 -4.99
CA GLY A 11 2.44 -14.39 -5.10
C GLY A 11 2.23 -13.80 -3.71
N ALA A 12 2.60 -12.54 -3.53
CA ALA A 12 2.53 -11.91 -2.22
C ALA A 12 1.14 -12.06 -1.61
N THR A 13 1.13 -12.43 -0.34
CA THR A 13 -0.12 -12.60 0.40
C THR A 13 -0.56 -11.25 1.00
N PRO A 14 -1.87 -11.03 1.18
CA PRO A 14 -2.37 -9.84 1.88
C PRO A 14 -1.74 -9.67 3.27
N LEU A 15 -1.48 -10.78 3.96
CA LEU A 15 -0.87 -10.79 5.30
C LEU A 15 0.60 -10.33 5.28
N GLU A 16 1.37 -10.69 4.26
CA GLU A 16 2.75 -10.21 4.11
C GLU A 16 2.80 -8.71 3.86
N LEU A 17 1.90 -8.18 3.02
CA LEU A 17 1.79 -6.74 2.80
C LEU A 17 1.37 -6.01 4.07
N GLU A 18 0.38 -6.54 4.80
CA GLU A 18 -0.06 -5.99 6.08
C GLU A 18 1.06 -5.95 7.11
N GLY A 19 1.83 -7.03 7.21
CA GLY A 19 2.99 -7.13 8.09
C GLY A 19 4.08 -6.13 7.72
N ALA A 20 4.40 -6.00 6.43
CA ALA A 20 5.40 -5.06 5.92
C ALA A 20 5.00 -3.61 6.20
N LEU A 21 3.76 -3.23 5.87
CA LEU A 21 3.24 -1.88 6.08
C LEU A 21 3.09 -1.54 7.58
N THR A 22 2.67 -2.49 8.41
CA THR A 22 2.62 -2.30 9.87
C THR A 22 4.02 -2.10 10.44
N SER A 23 4.98 -2.93 10.03
CA SER A 23 6.38 -2.81 10.45
C SER A 23 6.98 -1.46 10.03
N LEU A 24 6.65 -0.98 8.82
CA LEU A 24 7.12 0.30 8.33
C LEU A 24 6.46 1.48 9.07
N PHE A 25 5.13 1.56 9.09
CA PHE A 25 4.41 2.73 9.61
C PHE A 25 4.35 2.79 11.13
N ALA A 26 4.07 1.68 11.80
CA ALA A 26 3.95 1.64 13.25
C ALA A 26 5.29 1.36 13.94
N GLY A 27 6.14 0.52 13.33
CA GLY A 27 7.46 0.18 13.86
C GLY A 27 8.52 1.22 13.53
N THR A 28 8.92 1.28 12.26
CA THR A 28 10.10 2.04 11.82
C THR A 28 9.87 3.55 11.89
N LEU A 29 8.72 4.02 11.40
CA LEU A 29 8.42 5.44 11.27
C LEU A 29 7.63 5.99 12.47
N GLY A 30 6.86 5.16 13.18
CA GLY A 30 6.03 5.59 14.30
C GLY A 30 4.90 6.56 13.93
N ILE A 31 4.47 6.55 12.67
CA ILE A 31 3.49 7.50 12.09
C ILE A 31 2.07 6.94 11.98
N ALA A 32 1.84 5.68 12.36
CA ALA A 32 0.50 5.09 12.42
C ALA A 32 0.41 4.04 13.54
N GLY A 33 -0.81 3.60 13.84
CA GLY A 33 -1.11 2.55 14.81
C GLY A 33 -1.08 1.12 14.25
N GLY A 34 -0.90 0.96 12.95
CA GLY A 34 -0.91 -0.32 12.24
C GLY A 34 -1.68 -0.25 10.93
N THR A 35 -1.65 -1.34 10.16
CA THR A 35 -2.39 -1.45 8.90
C THR A 35 -3.27 -2.69 8.87
N ARG A 36 -4.31 -2.65 8.04
CA ARG A 36 -5.08 -3.82 7.65
C ARG A 36 -5.16 -3.88 6.13
N VAL A 37 -4.93 -5.05 5.55
CA VAL A 37 -4.98 -5.26 4.09
C VAL A 37 -6.11 -6.21 3.73
N ILE A 38 -6.91 -5.80 2.75
CA ILE A 38 -7.99 -6.59 2.18
C ILE A 38 -7.76 -6.65 0.68
N CYS A 39 -7.65 -7.86 0.12
CA CYS A 39 -7.48 -8.05 -1.31
C CYS A 39 -8.71 -8.74 -1.88
N GLU A 40 -9.33 -8.13 -2.88
CA GLU A 40 -10.48 -8.66 -3.61
C GLU A 40 -10.23 -8.48 -5.10
N ASN A 41 -10.06 -9.59 -5.84
CA ASN A 41 -9.73 -9.57 -7.27
C ASN A 41 -8.46 -8.75 -7.58
N ASP A 42 -8.58 -7.70 -8.38
CA ASP A 42 -7.50 -6.78 -8.78
C ASP A 42 -7.44 -5.51 -7.89
N HIS A 43 -8.21 -5.50 -6.80
CA HIS A 43 -8.31 -4.38 -5.87
C HIS A 43 -7.64 -4.73 -4.54
N ILE A 44 -6.81 -3.81 -4.06
CA ILE A 44 -6.15 -3.91 -2.75
C ILE A 44 -6.58 -2.71 -1.93
N LYS A 45 -7.31 -2.96 -0.86
CA LYS A 45 -7.71 -1.94 0.12
C LYS A 45 -6.80 -2.02 1.33
N VAL A 46 -6.23 -0.88 1.69
CA VAL A 46 -5.36 -0.73 2.86
C VAL A 46 -5.99 0.27 3.82
N GLU A 47 -6.32 -0.19 5.03
CA GLU A 47 -6.72 0.68 6.13
C GLU A 47 -5.49 0.99 7.00
N ILE A 48 -5.26 2.27 7.28
CA ILE A 48 -4.21 2.76 8.17
C ILE A 48 -4.86 3.34 9.42
N ALA A 49 -4.56 2.76 10.58
CA ALA A 49 -5.17 3.17 11.85
C ALA A 49 -4.41 4.35 12.46
N ARG A 50 -5.13 5.40 12.89
CA ARG A 50 -4.56 6.56 13.61
C ARG A 50 -3.32 7.14 12.91
N PRO A 51 -3.40 7.51 11.63
CA PRO A 51 -2.30 8.17 10.95
C PRO A 51 -1.97 9.48 11.68
N ARG A 52 -0.68 9.74 11.85
CA ARG A 52 -0.13 10.96 12.48
C ARG A 52 0.53 11.87 11.47
N LEU A 53 0.66 11.41 10.23
CA LEU A 53 1.13 12.21 9.11
C LEU A 53 -0.06 12.92 8.50
N ASP A 54 0.07 14.23 8.33
CA ASP A 54 -0.93 15.02 7.63
C ASP A 54 -0.88 14.71 6.13
N ASN A 55 -2.03 14.43 5.52
CA ASN A 55 -2.12 14.27 4.07
C ASN A 55 -2.26 15.65 3.46
N GLY A 56 -1.12 16.34 3.35
CA GLY A 56 -1.08 17.72 2.88
C GLY A 56 -1.74 17.91 1.51
N SER A 57 -2.42 19.05 1.34
CA SER A 57 -3.11 19.46 0.09
C SER A 57 -2.17 20.03 -0.99
N GLY A 58 -0.94 19.52 -1.06
CA GLY A 58 0.08 19.96 -2.01
C GLY A 58 -0.14 19.43 -3.42
N TRP A 59 0.55 20.02 -4.41
CA TRP A 59 0.41 19.63 -5.82
C TRP A 59 0.79 18.16 -6.10
N SER A 60 1.70 17.59 -5.30
CA SER A 60 2.06 16.17 -5.35
C SER A 60 0.90 15.23 -5.05
N HIS A 61 -0.07 15.67 -4.23
CA HIS A 61 -1.27 14.89 -3.90
C HIS A 61 -2.10 14.56 -5.15
N HIS A 62 -2.16 15.48 -6.12
CA HIS A 62 -2.91 15.28 -7.36
C HIS A 62 -2.24 14.32 -8.35
N CYS A 63 -0.92 14.12 -8.27
CA CYS A 63 -0.18 13.29 -9.21
C CYS A 63 0.23 11.93 -8.65
N LEU A 64 0.50 11.87 -7.34
CA LEU A 64 1.09 10.70 -6.67
C LEU A 64 0.23 10.17 -5.52
N GLY A 65 -0.84 10.89 -5.17
CA GLY A 65 -1.59 10.67 -3.96
C GLY A 65 -0.94 11.27 -2.70
N GLY A 66 -1.59 11.09 -1.56
CA GLY A 66 -1.06 11.42 -0.24
C GLY A 66 0.21 10.62 0.08
N PRO A 67 1.12 11.11 0.94
CA PRO A 67 2.38 10.44 1.22
C PRO A 67 2.21 8.99 1.71
N LEU A 68 1.17 8.73 2.52
CA LEU A 68 0.85 7.39 2.97
C LEU A 68 0.37 6.50 1.82
N ALA A 69 -0.49 7.01 0.93
CA ALA A 69 -0.95 6.29 -0.25
C ALA A 69 0.21 5.96 -1.20
N THR A 70 1.13 6.89 -1.44
CA THR A 70 2.32 6.64 -2.28
C THR A 70 3.20 5.53 -1.71
N VAL A 71 3.43 5.50 -0.40
CA VAL A 71 4.19 4.42 0.25
C VAL A 71 3.46 3.10 0.11
N VAL A 72 2.15 3.08 0.38
CA VAL A 72 1.31 1.88 0.22
C VAL A 72 1.39 1.34 -1.20
N ALA A 73 1.22 2.19 -2.21
CA ALA A 73 1.32 1.81 -3.62
C ALA A 73 2.70 1.27 -3.98
N SER A 74 3.77 1.88 -3.47
CA SER A 74 5.15 1.45 -3.74
C SER A 74 5.45 0.06 -3.17
N VAL A 75 5.09 -0.17 -1.90
CA VAL A 75 5.29 -1.47 -1.25
C VAL A 75 4.41 -2.54 -1.88
N ALA A 76 3.16 -2.21 -2.22
CA ALA A 76 2.27 -3.13 -2.91
C ALA A 76 2.77 -3.49 -4.32
N ALA A 77 3.27 -2.51 -5.08
CA ALA A 77 3.84 -2.76 -6.40
C ALA A 77 5.06 -3.69 -6.34
N GLU A 78 5.93 -3.49 -5.35
CA GLU A 78 7.07 -4.36 -5.10
C GLU A 78 6.64 -5.78 -4.68
N ALA A 79 5.63 -5.89 -3.82
CA ALA A 79 5.15 -7.18 -3.32
C ALA A 79 4.45 -8.00 -4.43
N TRP A 80 3.62 -7.37 -5.27
CA TRP A 80 2.91 -8.07 -6.35
C TRP A 80 3.71 -8.20 -7.64
N ASP A 81 4.87 -7.55 -7.75
CA ASP A 81 5.64 -7.43 -9.00
C ASP A 81 4.76 -6.94 -10.16
N GLN A 82 3.87 -6.00 -9.87
CA GLN A 82 2.89 -5.43 -10.80
C GLN A 82 2.74 -3.92 -10.58
N PRO A 83 2.46 -3.14 -11.64
CA PRO A 83 2.17 -1.72 -11.50
C PRO A 83 0.85 -1.51 -10.73
N MET A 84 0.87 -0.57 -9.78
CA MET A 84 -0.28 -0.21 -8.95
C MET A 84 -0.73 1.22 -9.25
N THR A 85 -2.04 1.45 -9.31
CA THR A 85 -2.67 2.78 -9.37
C THR A 85 -3.39 3.05 -8.06
N ILE A 86 -3.24 4.24 -7.50
CA ILE A 86 -4.07 4.70 -6.38
C ILE A 86 -5.41 5.16 -6.95
N SER A 87 -6.49 4.42 -6.71
CA SER A 87 -7.82 4.74 -7.22
C SER A 87 -8.60 5.65 -6.27
N GLN A 88 -8.40 5.49 -4.95
CA GLN A 88 -9.09 6.29 -3.95
C GLN A 88 -8.26 6.49 -2.69
N GLU A 89 -8.43 7.67 -2.08
CA GLU A 89 -7.95 8.00 -0.73
C GLU A 89 -9.11 8.59 0.07
N GLU A 90 -9.31 8.11 1.29
CA GLU A 90 -10.36 8.61 2.17
C GLU A 90 -9.90 8.64 3.62
N GLN A 91 -10.18 9.75 4.33
CA GLN A 91 -9.93 9.85 5.76
C GLN A 91 -11.27 9.85 6.50
N THR A 92 -11.54 8.77 7.26
CA THR A 92 -12.82 8.57 7.95
C THR A 92 -12.57 8.04 9.35
N ASP A 93 -13.19 8.67 10.36
CA ASP A 93 -13.17 8.24 11.78
C ASP A 93 -11.76 7.92 12.34
N GLY A 94 -10.78 8.79 12.05
CA GLY A 94 -9.40 8.59 12.52
C GLY A 94 -8.65 7.44 11.85
N LYS A 95 -9.22 6.87 10.78
CA LYS A 95 -8.54 5.97 9.85
C LYS A 95 -8.28 6.69 8.53
N TYR A 96 -7.29 6.20 7.81
CA TYR A 96 -7.04 6.60 6.44
C TYR A 96 -7.00 5.37 5.55
N CYS A 97 -7.80 5.38 4.50
CA CYS A 97 -8.04 4.29 3.60
C CYS A 97 -7.41 4.62 2.25
N VAL A 98 -6.67 3.66 1.70
CA VAL A 98 -6.07 3.73 0.37
C VAL A 98 -6.58 2.55 -0.43
N GLU A 99 -7.14 2.81 -1.60
CA GLU A 99 -7.53 1.77 -2.54
C GLU A 99 -6.57 1.78 -3.72
N LEU A 100 -6.05 0.59 -4.04
CA LEU A 100 -5.16 0.34 -5.14
C LEU A 100 -5.81 -0.57 -6.17
N GLU A 101 -5.47 -0.34 -7.43
CA GLU A 101 -5.84 -1.19 -8.56
C GLU A 101 -4.59 -1.66 -9.29
N ILE A 102 -4.55 -2.94 -9.66
CA ILE A 102 -3.50 -3.48 -10.53
C ILE A 102 -3.72 -2.95 -11.95
N TYR A 103 -2.75 -2.20 -12.46
CA TYR A 103 -2.80 -1.68 -13.82
C TYR A 103 -2.54 -2.81 -14.83
N ARG A 104 -3.42 -2.97 -15.82
CA ARG A 104 -3.34 -3.98 -16.88
C ARG A 104 -3.04 -3.38 -18.25
#